data_AF-A0A975AW05-F1
#
_entry.id   AF-A0A975AW05-F1
#
_cell.length_a   1.000
_cell.length_b   1.000
_cell.length_c   1.000
_cell.angle_alpha   90.00
_cell.angle_beta   90.00
_cell.angle_gamma   90.00
#
_symmetry.space_group_name_H-M   'P 1'
#
loop_
_entity.id
_entity.type
_entity.pdbx_description
1 polymer ?
#
loop_
_entity_poly.entity_id
_entity_poly.type
_entity_poly.pdbx_seq_one_letter_code
_entity_poly.pdbx_strand_id
1 'polypeptide(L)' 'MEVITSKVYDVPSLGKREFSPNTIKTRLYCYRKYGFEGLYPKSRCDKGASRVLIDDIKAYINIQKEKFRTIQIVR' A
#
# COMPACT_ATOMS: atom_id res chain seq x y z
N MET A 1 -2.88 26.77 2.47
CA MET A 1 -2.69 25.31 2.33
C MET A 1 -1.49 24.98 1.45
N GLU A 2 -1.32 25.66 0.30
CA GLU A 2 -0.16 25.46 -0.61
C GLU A 2 1.20 25.55 0.10
N VAL A 3 1.41 26.54 0.96
CA VAL A 3 2.68 26.73 1.71
C VAL A 3 3.10 25.49 2.51
N ILE A 4 2.14 24.73 3.06
CA ILE A 4 2.44 23.55 3.90
C ILE A 4 2.75 22.34 3.01
N THR A 5 2.11 22.25 1.85
CA THR A 5 2.19 21.10 0.94
C THR A 5 3.43 21.15 0.07
N SER A 6 3.90 22.35 -0.27
CA SER A 6 5.15 22.58 -1.01
C SER A 6 6.40 22.55 -0.12
N LYS A 7 6.25 22.25 1.19
CA LYS A 7 7.39 22.08 2.08
C LYS A 7 7.93 20.66 1.95
N VAL A 8 9.24 20.57 1.75
CA VAL A 8 9.97 19.29 1.79
C VAL A 8 10.27 18.94 3.24
N TYR A 9 9.87 17.73 3.65
CA TYR A 9 10.14 17.16 4.97
C TYR A 9 11.12 16.01 4.83
N ASP A 10 12.06 15.90 5.76
CA ASP A 10 12.88 14.70 5.88
C ASP A 10 12.10 13.63 6.66
N VAL A 11 11.67 12.57 5.97
CA VAL A 11 10.80 11.54 6.53
C VAL A 11 11.65 10.35 6.95
N PRO A 12 11.55 9.90 8.22
CA PRO A 12 12.26 8.70 8.68
C PRO A 12 12.06 7.53 7.71
N SER A 13 13.16 6.83 7.42
CA SER A 13 13.29 5.68 6.48
C SER A 13 12.91 5.93 5.01
N LEU A 14 12.41 7.11 4.65
CA LEU A 14 11.89 7.38 3.31
C LEU A 14 12.50 8.64 2.65
N GLY A 15 13.30 9.41 3.40
CA GLY A 15 14.02 10.57 2.92
C GLY A 15 13.13 11.79 2.65
N LYS A 16 13.67 12.74 1.88
CA LYS A 16 13.04 14.03 1.58
C LYS A 16 11.79 13.87 0.72
N ARG A 17 10.63 14.32 1.22
CA ARG A 17 9.36 14.30 0.49
C ARG A 17 8.45 15.49 0.79
N GLU A 18 7.64 15.82 -0.21
CA GLU A 18 6.48 16.68 -0.09
C GLU A 18 5.22 15.84 0.13
N PHE A 19 4.17 16.47 0.66
CA PHE A 19 2.88 15.81 0.87
C PHE A 19 1.79 16.55 0.13
N SER A 20 0.92 15.78 -0.54
CA SER A 20 -0.23 16.36 -1.24
C SER A 20 -1.15 17.12 -0.27
N PRO A 21 -1.88 18.14 -0.74
CA PRO A 21 -2.90 18.82 0.06
C PRO A 21 -3.92 17.86 0.68
N ASN A 22 -4.30 16.81 -0.05
CA ASN A 22 -5.25 15.83 0.46
C ASN A 22 -4.68 15.03 1.65
N THR A 23 -3.41 14.63 1.58
CA THR A 23 -2.73 13.94 2.68
C THR A 23 -2.73 14.78 3.97
N ILE A 24 -2.43 16.07 3.87
CA ILE A 24 -2.43 16.98 5.03
C ILE A 24 -3.86 17.17 5.57
N LYS A 25 -4.87 17.34 4.70
CA LYS A 25 -6.28 17.42 5.10
C LYS A 25 -6.72 16.18 5.88
N THR A 26 -6.42 14.99 5.36
CA THR A 26 -6.77 13.73 6.02
C THR A 26 -6.08 13.60 7.37
N ARG A 27 -4.78 13.90 7.47
CA ARG A 27 -4.06 13.89 8.75
C ARG A 27 -4.66 14.85 9.76
N LEU A 28 -4.97 16.09 9.35
CA LEU A 28 -5.59 17.08 10.22
C LEU A 28 -6.99 16.63 10.69
N TYR A 29 -7.78 16.05 9.80
CA TYR A 29 -9.08 15.48 10.14
C TYR A 29 -8.93 14.36 11.17
N CYS A 30 -8.04 13.38 10.94
CA CYS A 30 -7.80 12.27 11.86
C CYS A 30 -7.32 12.77 13.22
N TYR A 31 -6.42 13.74 13.25
CA TYR A 31 -5.93 14.34 14.50
C TYR A 31 -7.06 15.02 15.28
N ARG A 32 -7.88 15.83 14.59
CA ARG A 32 -9.03 16.51 15.24
C ARG A 32 -10.07 15.53 15.76
N LYS A 33 -10.27 14.40 15.07
CA LYS A 33 -11.32 13.43 15.42
C LYS A 33 -10.89 12.41 16.47
N TYR A 34 -9.63 11.97 16.44
CA TYR A 34 -9.13 10.86 17.25
C TYR A 34 -7.87 11.20 18.04
N GLY A 35 -7.44 12.47 18.06
CA GLY A 35 -6.21 12.89 18.71
C GLY A 35 -4.95 12.36 18.02
N PHE A 36 -3.86 12.28 18.78
CA PHE A 36 -2.57 11.81 18.27
C PHE A 36 -2.60 10.36 17.77
N GLU A 37 -3.39 9.50 18.42
CA GLU A 37 -3.56 8.09 18.02
C GLU A 37 -4.15 7.94 16.61
N GLY A 38 -4.97 8.90 16.18
CA GLY A 38 -5.53 8.95 14.82
C GLY A 38 -4.48 9.11 13.72
N LEU A 39 -3.25 9.52 14.07
CA LEU A 39 -2.14 9.65 13.13
C LEU A 39 -1.30 8.37 13.02
N TYR A 40 -1.52 7.38 13.87
CA TYR A 40 -0.82 6.11 13.77
C TYR A 40 -1.20 5.36 12.49
N PRO A 41 -0.23 4.69 11.84
CA PRO A 41 -0.54 3.84 10.70
C PRO A 41 -1.59 2.80 11.08
N LYS A 42 -2.59 2.60 10.24
CA LYS A 42 -3.52 1.49 10.43
C LYS A 42 -2.75 0.18 10.39
N SER A 43 -3.13 -0.75 11.27
CA SER A 43 -2.71 -2.14 11.14
C SER A 43 -3.06 -2.65 9.75
N ARG A 44 -2.09 -3.28 9.08
CA ARG A 44 -2.36 -3.94 7.80
C ARG A 44 -3.41 -5.04 8.03
N CYS A 45 -4.39 -5.15 7.14
CA CYS A 45 -5.44 -6.14 7.26
C CYS A 45 -4.91 -7.59 7.21
N ASP A 46 -3.77 -7.81 6.54
CA ASP A 46 -3.08 -9.09 6.43
C ASP A 46 -2.04 -9.31 7.54
N LYS A 47 -1.98 -8.45 8.57
CA LYS A 47 -0.99 -8.62 9.65
C LYS A 47 -1.27 -9.93 10.39
N GLY A 48 -0.29 -10.84 10.38
CA GLY A 48 -0.40 -12.17 11.00
C GLY A 48 -0.95 -13.26 10.08
N ALA A 49 -1.49 -12.89 8.90
CA ALA A 49 -1.88 -13.87 7.90
C ALA A 49 -0.63 -14.50 7.25
N SER A 50 -0.69 -15.81 6.98
CA SER A 50 0.34 -16.46 6.19
C SER A 50 0.37 -15.86 4.79
N ARG A 51 1.55 -15.42 4.35
CA ARG A 51 1.78 -15.00 2.96
C ARG A 51 2.08 -16.19 2.04
N VAL A 52 2.16 -17.40 2.61
CA VAL A 52 2.38 -18.62 1.85
C VAL A 52 1.09 -18.97 1.11
N LEU A 53 1.19 -19.18 -0.20
CA LEU A 53 0.08 -19.67 -1.00
C LEU A 53 -0.30 -21.08 -0.54
N ILE A 54 -1.60 -21.31 -0.34
CA ILE A 54 -2.15 -22.65 -0.18
C ILE A 54 -1.96 -23.45 -1.48
N ASP A 55 -1.88 -24.77 -1.36
CA ASP A 55 -1.49 -25.63 -2.49
C ASP A 55 -2.49 -25.58 -3.64
N ASP A 56 -3.78 -25.42 -3.37
CA ASP A 56 -4.81 -25.22 -4.39
C ASP A 56 -4.56 -23.97 -5.24
N ILE A 57 -4.14 -22.87 -4.61
CA ILE A 57 -3.82 -21.63 -5.31
C ILE A 57 -2.54 -21.80 -6.14
N LYS A 58 -1.53 -22.53 -5.62
CA LYS A 58 -0.32 -22.86 -6.39
C LYS A 58 -0.66 -23.69 -7.63
N ALA A 59 -1.49 -24.72 -7.48
CA ALA A 59 -1.94 -25.56 -8.57
C ALA A 59 -2.69 -24.74 -9.64
N TYR A 60 -3.61 -23.88 -9.21
CA TYR A 60 -4.33 -22.99 -10.11
C TYR A 60 -3.38 -22.07 -10.90
N ILE A 61 -2.43 -21.43 -10.23
CA ILE A 61 -1.44 -20.55 -10.89
C ILE A 61 -0.63 -21.33 -11.94
N ASN A 62 -0.21 -22.55 -11.63
CA ASN A 62 0.53 -23.39 -12.57
C ASN A 62 -0.30 -23.76 -13.80
N ILE A 63 -1.58 -24.12 -13.61
CA ILE A 63 -2.50 -24.38 -14.72
C ILE A 63 -2.62 -23.15 -15.63
N GLN A 64 -2.76 -21.95 -15.04
CA GLN A 64 -2.83 -20.72 -15.84
C GLN A 64 -1.54 -20.48 -16.62
N LYS A 65 -0.37 -20.65 -15.99
CA LYS A 65 0.93 -20.51 -16.67
C LYS A 65 1.06 -21.42 -17.88
N GLU A 66 0.69 -22.69 -17.74
CA GLU A 66 0.74 -23.65 -18.85
C GLU A 66 -0.23 -23.27 -19.98
N LYS A 67 -1.44 -22.83 -19.67
CA LYS A 67 -2.38 -22.32 -20.69
C LYS A 67 -1.80 -21.16 -21.48
N PHE A 68 -1.24 -20.16 -20.80
CA PHE A 68 -0.61 -19.02 -21.47
C PHE A 68 0.58 -19.45 -22.34
N ARG A 69 1.40 -20.39 -21.87
CA ARG A 69 2.54 -20.92 -22.62
C ARG A 69 2.10 -21.66 -23.88
N THR A 70 1.09 -22.52 -23.79
CA THR A 70 0.54 -23.26 -24.93
C THR A 70 -0.06 -22.32 -25.97
N ILE A 71 -0.79 -21.28 -25.55
CA ILE A 71 -1.37 -20.28 -26.46
C ILE A 71 -0.28 -19.53 -27.25
N GLN A 72 0.89 -19.27 -26.64
CA GLN A 72 2.00 -18.61 -27.32
C GLN A 72 2.76 -19.52 -28.30
N ILE A 73 2.77 -20.84 -28.09
CA ILE A 73 3.45 -21.79 -28.99
C ILE A 73 2.62 -22.07 -30.26
N VAL A 74 1.30 -21.96 -30.16
CA VAL A 74 0.37 -22.23 -31.28
C VAL A 74 0.08 -20.97 -32.12
N ARG A 75 0.66 -19.82 -31.75
CA ARG A 75 0.60 -18.54 -32.49
C ARG A 75 1.87 -18.33 -33.30
#